data_AF-A0A8T6XAE3-F1
#
_entry.id   AF-A0A8T6XAE3-F1
#
_cell.length_a   1.000
_cell.length_b   1.000
_cell.length_c   1.000
_cell.angle_alpha   90.00
_cell.angle_beta   90.00
_cell.angle_gamma   90.00
#
_symmetry.space_group_name_H-M   'P 1'
#
loop_
_entity.id
_entity.type
_entity.pdbx_description
1 polymer ?
#
loop_
_entity_poly.entity_id
_entity_poly.type
_entity_poly.pdbx_seq_one_letter_code
_entity_poly.pdbx_strand_id
1 'polypeptide(L)'
;VWLASRLALKGGTCINLFHTDLPRLSVDMDLNYVGSADRDVMMEERPAVMDSIRDLAREHGYVPEDIRVSYAGWTARLVYESVRDSTASIKVDVNFLSRVPIFPVQRLPLPEVLDLGDAEVPCLGVDEVFGGKLKALAVRGEPRDVFDAALLSPG
;
A
#
# COMPACT_ATOMS: atom_id res chain seq x y z
N VAL A 1 9.32 12.97 -4.84
CA VAL A 1 10.08 12.23 -5.89
C VAL A 1 10.87 11.04 -5.32
N TRP A 2 11.68 11.20 -4.25
CA TRP A 2 12.46 10.10 -3.67
C TRP A 2 11.59 8.92 -3.19
N LEU A 3 10.60 9.19 -2.32
CA LEU A 3 9.74 8.15 -1.72
C LEU A 3 9.02 7.27 -2.77
N ALA A 4 8.59 7.88 -3.89
CA ALA A 4 7.88 7.19 -4.98
C ALA A 4 8.74 6.15 -5.73
N SER A 5 10.06 6.13 -5.52
CA SER A 5 10.95 5.09 -6.06
C SER A 5 11.33 4.03 -5.02
N ARG A 6 10.88 4.20 -3.77
CA ARG A 6 11.19 3.30 -2.63
C ARG A 6 9.99 2.47 -2.22
N LEU A 7 8.79 2.78 -2.69
CA LEU A 7 7.55 2.12 -2.27
C LEU A 7 6.76 1.65 -3.47
N ALA A 8 6.13 0.48 -3.34
CA ALA A 8 5.14 -0.03 -4.28
C ALA A 8 3.87 -0.44 -3.54
N LEU A 9 2.72 0.01 -4.05
CA LEU A 9 1.39 -0.33 -3.54
C LEU A 9 1.07 -1.79 -3.83
N LYS A 10 0.43 -2.45 -2.86
CA LYS A 10 -0.08 -3.82 -2.99
C LYS A 10 -1.43 -3.95 -2.29
N GLY A 11 -1.89 -5.19 -2.14
CA GLY A 11 -3.04 -5.50 -1.29
C GLY A 11 -4.36 -5.04 -1.90
N GLY A 12 -5.38 -4.88 -1.05
CA GLY A 12 -6.76 -4.66 -1.50
C GLY A 12 -6.97 -3.34 -2.23
N THR A 13 -6.20 -2.31 -1.88
CA THR A 13 -6.30 -0.98 -2.51
C THR A 13 -5.62 -0.97 -3.87
N CYS A 14 -4.51 -1.69 -4.03
CA CYS A 14 -3.90 -1.91 -5.35
C CYS A 14 -4.88 -2.60 -6.31
N ILE A 15 -5.59 -3.63 -5.84
CA ILE A 15 -6.59 -4.36 -6.63
C ILE A 15 -7.72 -3.43 -7.04
N ASN A 16 -8.35 -2.76 -6.07
CA ASN A 16 -9.55 -1.98 -6.30
C ASN A 16 -9.30 -0.77 -7.20
N LEU A 17 -8.19 -0.05 -7.02
CA LEU A 17 -7.92 1.17 -7.77
C LEU A 17 -7.25 0.89 -9.13
N PHE A 18 -6.34 -0.07 -9.22
CA PHE A 18 -5.45 -0.15 -10.39
C PHE A 18 -5.61 -1.40 -11.25
N HIS A 19 -6.23 -2.46 -10.72
CA HIS A 19 -6.39 -3.73 -11.46
C HIS A 19 -7.86 -4.08 -11.73
N THR A 20 -8.82 -3.34 -11.16
CA THR A 20 -10.26 -3.61 -11.25
C THR A 20 -11.06 -2.31 -11.22
N ASP A 21 -12.35 -2.37 -11.54
CA ASP A 21 -13.25 -1.20 -11.58
C ASP A 21 -13.94 -0.93 -10.24
N LEU A 22 -13.14 -0.74 -9.17
CA LEU A 22 -13.61 -0.38 -7.82
C LEU A 22 -14.81 -1.19 -7.26
N PRO A 23 -14.83 -2.53 -7.37
CA PRO A 23 -16.03 -3.32 -7.04
C PRO A 23 -16.35 -3.39 -5.54
N ARG A 24 -15.44 -2.90 -4.68
CA ARG A 24 -15.64 -2.78 -3.24
C ARG A 24 -14.79 -1.65 -2.66
N LEU A 25 -15.08 -1.26 -1.42
CA LEU A 25 -14.23 -0.33 -0.66
C LEU A 25 -12.98 -1.04 -0.10
N SER A 26 -11.83 -0.36 -0.19
CA SER A 26 -10.58 -0.72 0.51
C SER A 26 -10.00 0.54 1.14
N VAL A 27 -9.67 0.49 2.44
CA VAL A 27 -9.30 1.68 3.24
C VAL A 27 -7.88 1.62 3.81
N ASP A 28 -7.15 0.53 3.54
CA ASP A 28 -5.76 0.36 3.99
C ASP A 28 -4.79 0.70 2.85
N MET A 29 -3.63 1.28 3.16
CA MET A 29 -2.51 1.43 2.23
C MET A 29 -1.42 0.43 2.59
N ASP A 30 -1.41 -0.71 1.90
CA ASP A 30 -0.37 -1.73 2.02
C ASP A 30 0.75 -1.44 1.01
N LEU A 31 1.98 -1.29 1.50
CA LEU A 31 3.15 -0.91 0.72
C LEU A 31 4.28 -1.91 0.96
N ASN A 32 5.04 -2.22 -0.09
CA ASN A 32 6.37 -2.83 0.05
C ASN A 32 7.44 -1.76 -0.16
N TYR A 33 8.48 -1.76 0.67
CA TYR A 33 9.73 -1.09 0.32
C TYR A 33 10.37 -1.81 -0.86
N VAL A 34 10.78 -1.09 -1.90
CA VAL A 34 11.39 -1.62 -3.15
C VAL A 34 12.65 -0.85 -3.56
N GLY A 35 13.22 -0.03 -2.67
CA GLY A 35 14.37 0.83 -2.98
C GLY A 35 15.67 0.07 -3.23
N SER A 36 15.91 -1.01 -2.48
CA SER A 36 17.11 -1.85 -2.61
C SER A 36 16.85 -3.29 -2.16
N ALA A 37 17.47 -4.24 -2.85
CA ALA A 37 17.51 -5.64 -2.44
C ALA A 37 18.50 -5.86 -1.28
N ASP A 38 19.53 -5.02 -1.20
CA ASP A 38 20.55 -5.07 -0.16
C ASP A 38 19.94 -4.74 1.20
N ARG A 39 20.23 -5.59 2.19
CA ARG A 39 19.66 -5.47 3.53
C ARG A 39 20.20 -4.23 4.24
N ASP A 40 21.49 -3.94 4.13
CA ASP A 40 22.12 -2.88 4.88
C ASP A 40 21.71 -1.52 4.31
N VAL A 41 21.62 -1.41 2.98
CA VAL A 41 21.03 -0.24 2.31
C VAL A 41 19.57 -0.04 2.73
N MET A 42 18.76 -1.10 2.78
CA MET A 42 17.38 -1.01 3.25
C MET A 42 17.31 -0.52 4.70
N MET A 43 18.19 -1.01 5.58
CA MET A 43 18.23 -0.60 6.98
C MET A 43 18.62 0.87 7.14
N GLU A 44 19.50 1.38 6.28
CA GLU A 44 19.88 2.79 6.22
C GLU A 44 18.75 3.68 5.70
N GLU A 45 18.03 3.26 4.64
CA GLU A 45 16.93 4.04 4.06
C GLU A 45 15.65 3.98 4.92
N ARG A 46 15.47 2.91 5.70
CA ARG A 46 14.24 2.62 6.44
C ARG A 46 13.78 3.78 7.36
N PRO A 47 14.63 4.40 8.20
CA PRO A 47 14.25 5.59 8.97
C PRO A 47 13.75 6.73 8.07
N ALA A 48 14.48 7.03 6.99
CA ALA A 48 14.12 8.11 6.07
C ALA A 48 12.78 7.85 5.36
N VAL A 49 12.46 6.59 5.02
CA VAL A 49 11.15 6.21 4.48
C VAL A 49 10.04 6.49 5.50
N MET A 50 10.20 6.03 6.74
CA MET A 50 9.19 6.21 7.80
C MET A 50 8.99 7.71 8.11
N ASP A 51 10.06 8.48 8.13
CA ASP A 51 10.04 9.92 8.43
C ASP A 51 9.35 10.67 7.29
N SER A 52 9.72 10.38 6.04
CA SER A 52 9.08 10.97 4.85
C SER A 52 7.57 10.73 4.80
N ILE A 53 7.10 9.54 5.18
CA ILE A 53 5.65 9.25 5.22
C ILE A 53 4.98 10.11 6.31
N ARG A 54 5.59 10.25 7.49
CA ARG A 54 5.00 11.05 8.58
C ARG A 54 4.98 12.53 8.25
N ASP A 55 6.03 13.03 7.61
CA ASP A 55 6.12 14.44 7.26
C ASP A 55 5.13 14.78 6.15
N LEU A 56 5.02 13.94 5.11
CA LEU A 56 4.00 14.07 4.07
C LEU A 56 2.58 14.01 4.65
N ALA A 57 2.33 13.08 5.59
CA ALA A 57 1.03 12.98 6.24
C ALA A 57 0.67 14.30 6.97
N ARG A 58 1.60 14.86 7.75
CA ARG A 58 1.37 16.12 8.47
C ARG A 58 1.19 17.31 7.52
N GLU A 59 1.97 17.37 6.44
CA GLU A 59 1.86 18.40 5.41
C GLU A 59 0.45 18.43 4.79
N HIS A 60 -0.17 17.25 4.63
CA HIS A 60 -1.54 17.11 4.11
C HIS A 60 -2.62 17.08 5.20
N GLY A 61 -2.32 17.50 6.43
CA GLY A 61 -3.31 17.64 7.50
C GLY A 61 -3.72 16.34 8.19
N TYR A 62 -3.02 15.23 7.94
CA TYR A 62 -3.20 13.99 8.68
C TYR A 62 -2.39 14.00 9.98
N VAL A 63 -2.91 13.36 11.03
CA VAL A 63 -2.22 13.14 12.30
C VAL A 63 -1.78 11.67 12.38
N PRO A 64 -0.47 11.36 12.32
CA PRO A 64 0.02 9.99 12.49
C PRO A 64 -0.12 9.53 13.95
N GLU A 65 -0.87 8.46 14.16
CA GLU A 65 -1.12 7.81 15.45
C GLU A 65 -0.87 6.29 15.39
N ASP A 66 -0.95 5.60 16.54
CA ASP A 66 -0.82 4.15 16.66
C ASP A 66 0.41 3.57 15.95
N ILE A 67 1.53 4.32 15.98
CA ILE A 67 2.75 3.95 15.26
C ILE A 67 3.36 2.70 15.88
N ARG A 68 3.60 1.69 15.05
CA ARG A 68 4.23 0.43 15.42
C ARG A 68 5.40 0.15 14.50
N VAL A 69 6.57 -0.10 15.10
CA VAL A 69 7.78 -0.52 14.39
C VAL A 69 8.07 -1.96 14.80
N SER A 70 8.24 -2.85 13.83
CA SER A 70 8.64 -4.23 14.05
C SER A 70 9.88 -4.57 13.22
N TYR A 71 10.46 -5.76 13.39
CA TYR A 71 11.54 -6.18 12.48
C TYR A 71 11.10 -6.15 11.01
N ALA A 72 9.87 -6.63 10.74
CA ALA A 72 9.37 -6.85 9.39
C ALA A 72 8.78 -5.60 8.72
N GLY A 73 8.35 -4.61 9.50
CA GLY A 73 7.50 -3.55 8.97
C GLY A 73 7.32 -2.35 9.88
N TRP A 74 6.62 -1.37 9.34
CA TRP A 74 6.15 -0.17 10.02
C TRP A 74 4.67 0.02 9.74
N THR A 75 3.89 0.31 10.76
CA THR A 75 2.45 0.58 10.64
C THR A 75 2.13 1.89 11.33
N ALA A 76 1.24 2.70 10.74
CA ALA A 76 0.66 3.88 11.38
C ALA A 76 -0.82 4.04 10.98
N ARG A 77 -1.58 4.74 11.82
CA ARG A 77 -2.90 5.25 11.48
C ARG A 77 -2.78 6.74 11.15
N LEU A 78 -3.19 7.14 9.95
CA LEU A 78 -3.26 8.54 9.55
C LEU A 78 -4.67 9.04 9.80
N VAL A 79 -4.83 9.81 10.88
CA VAL A 79 -6.13 10.34 11.32
C VAL A 79 -6.42 11.66 10.62
N TYR A 80 -7.68 11.86 10.20
CA TYR A 80 -8.13 13.08 9.54
C TYR A 80 -9.61 13.38 9.87
N GLU A 81 -10.01 14.62 9.66
CA GLU A 81 -11.41 15.03 9.74
C GLU A 81 -12.11 14.73 8.41
N SER A 82 -13.18 13.93 8.46
CA SER A 82 -13.95 13.58 7.27
C SER A 82 -14.94 14.69 6.90
N VAL A 83 -15.46 14.65 5.68
CA VAL A 83 -16.53 15.56 5.19
C VAL A 83 -17.86 15.46 5.96
N ARG A 84 -17.95 14.57 6.96
CA ARG A 84 -19.12 14.39 7.84
C ARG A 84 -18.84 14.88 9.27
N ASP A 85 -17.85 15.75 9.45
CA ASP A 85 -17.41 16.28 10.75
C ASP A 85 -17.11 15.18 11.78
N SER A 86 -16.60 14.05 11.28
CA SER A 86 -16.22 12.90 12.10
C SER A 86 -14.78 12.52 11.84
N THR A 87 -14.10 12.09 12.90
CA THR A 87 -12.74 11.58 12.80
C THR A 87 -12.72 10.24 12.05
N ALA A 88 -11.96 10.19 10.97
CA ALA A 88 -11.71 9.00 10.19
C ALA A 88 -10.20 8.71 10.15
N SER A 89 -9.83 7.56 9.61
CA SER A 89 -8.41 7.21 9.50
C SER A 89 -8.12 6.23 8.38
N ILE A 90 -6.91 6.36 7.82
CA ILE A 90 -6.34 5.42 6.87
C ILE A 90 -5.20 4.68 7.56
N LYS A 91 -5.20 3.36 7.51
CA LYS A 91 -4.06 2.56 7.99
C LYS A 91 -2.99 2.53 6.90
N VAL A 92 -1.74 2.77 7.26
CA VAL A 92 -0.58 2.61 6.37
C VAL A 92 0.30 1.50 6.92
N ASP A 93 0.64 0.54 6.08
CA ASP A 93 1.47 -0.61 6.42
C ASP A 93 2.61 -0.72 5.41
N VAL A 94 3.85 -0.65 5.88
CA VAL A 94 5.06 -0.74 5.05
C VAL A 94 5.81 -2.01 5.43
N ASN A 95 5.96 -2.91 4.48
CA ASN A 95 6.74 -4.12 4.62
C ASN A 95 8.17 -3.92 4.07
N PHE A 96 9.18 -4.16 4.90
CA PHE A 96 10.59 -4.04 4.52
C PHE A 96 11.27 -5.38 4.15
N LEU A 97 10.59 -6.51 4.37
CA LEU A 97 11.14 -7.84 4.09
C LEU A 97 10.91 -8.26 2.64
N SER A 98 9.71 -8.04 2.11
CA SER A 98 9.30 -8.35 0.73
C SER A 98 9.79 -7.30 -0.26
N ARG A 99 11.08 -7.00 -0.22
CA ARG A 99 11.68 -5.84 -0.92
C ARG A 99 12.15 -6.07 -2.35
N VAL A 100 12.12 -7.33 -2.78
CA VAL A 100 12.38 -7.71 -4.17
C VAL A 100 11.07 -8.22 -4.73
N PRO A 101 10.35 -7.42 -5.53
CA PRO A 101 9.19 -7.87 -6.29
C PRO A 101 9.56 -9.05 -7.19
N ILE A 102 8.63 -9.98 -7.37
CA ILE A 102 8.80 -11.12 -8.29
C ILE A 102 8.70 -10.64 -9.73
N PHE A 103 7.80 -9.69 -9.98
CA PHE A 103 7.63 -9.03 -11.27
C PHE A 103 8.01 -7.55 -11.19
N PRO A 104 8.39 -6.91 -12.31
CA PRO A 104 8.69 -5.48 -12.31
C PRO A 104 7.55 -4.64 -11.72
N VAL A 105 7.90 -3.63 -10.92
CA VAL A 105 6.95 -2.64 -10.42
C VAL A 105 6.33 -1.91 -11.61
N GLN A 106 5.00 -1.83 -11.63
CA GLN A 106 4.23 -1.15 -12.67
C GLN A 106 3.91 0.26 -12.20
N ARG A 107 4.09 1.26 -13.06
CA ARG A 107 3.58 2.62 -12.79
C ARG A 107 2.22 2.73 -13.47
N LEU A 108 1.16 2.87 -12.68
CA LEU A 108 -0.21 2.87 -13.17
C LEU A 108 -0.82 4.26 -12.92
N PRO A 109 -1.53 4.84 -13.90
CA PRO A 109 -2.18 6.14 -13.73
C PRO A 109 -3.25 6.07 -12.63
N LEU A 110 -3.46 7.18 -11.93
CA LEU A 110 -4.58 7.30 -11.02
C LEU A 110 -5.91 7.11 -11.77
N PRO A 111 -6.89 6.38 -11.19
CA PRO A 111 -8.22 6.30 -11.77
C PRO A 111 -8.87 7.68 -11.90
N GLU A 112 -9.50 7.95 -13.05
CA GLU A 112 -10.15 9.24 -13.35
C GLU A 112 -11.17 9.64 -12.26
N VAL A 113 -11.85 8.66 -11.67
CA VAL A 113 -12.85 8.86 -10.60
C VAL A 113 -12.29 9.54 -9.35
N LEU A 114 -10.96 9.54 -9.14
CA LEU A 114 -10.35 10.24 -8.02
C LEU A 114 -10.18 11.74 -8.26
N ASP A 115 -10.20 12.20 -9.52
CA ASP A 115 -10.01 13.62 -9.89
C ASP A 115 -8.74 14.26 -9.27
N LEU A 116 -7.63 13.51 -9.28
CA LEU A 116 -6.35 13.91 -8.69
C LEU A 116 -5.27 14.25 -9.74
N GLY A 117 -5.66 14.39 -11.00
CA GLY A 117 -4.76 14.66 -12.14
C GLY A 117 -3.96 13.43 -12.62
N ASP A 118 -2.94 13.68 -13.44
CA ASP A 118 -2.24 12.66 -14.24
C ASP A 118 -1.09 11.94 -13.50
N ALA A 119 -1.18 11.80 -12.18
CA ALA A 119 -0.13 11.14 -11.41
C ALA A 119 -0.15 9.62 -11.62
N GLU A 120 1.04 9.00 -11.57
CA GLU A 120 1.20 7.55 -11.59
C GLU A 120 1.63 7.03 -10.22
N VAL A 121 1.09 5.87 -9.85
CA VAL A 121 1.42 5.16 -8.62
C VAL A 121 2.22 3.90 -8.93
N PRO A 122 3.37 3.68 -8.27
CA PRO A 122 4.07 2.40 -8.36
C PRO A 122 3.28 1.31 -7.64
N CYS A 123 2.96 0.25 -8.36
CA CYS A 123 2.14 -0.88 -7.91
C CYS A 123 2.88 -2.20 -8.16
N LEU A 124 2.66 -3.19 -7.30
CA LEU A 124 3.05 -4.56 -7.62
C LEU A 124 2.19 -5.08 -8.78
N GLY A 125 2.80 -5.93 -9.62
CA GLY A 125 2.10 -6.57 -10.73
C GLY A 125 0.93 -7.42 -10.23
N VAL A 126 -0.13 -7.50 -11.06
CA VAL A 126 -1.39 -8.18 -10.72
C VAL A 126 -1.18 -9.63 -10.24
N ASP A 127 -0.27 -10.37 -10.87
CA ASP A 127 0.03 -11.77 -10.52
C ASP A 127 0.62 -11.90 -9.11
N GLU A 128 1.51 -10.98 -8.72
CA GLU A 128 2.10 -10.97 -7.38
C GLU A 128 1.08 -10.56 -6.32
N VAL A 129 0.21 -9.59 -6.65
CA VAL A 129 -0.89 -9.19 -5.79
C VAL A 129 -1.87 -10.35 -5.59
N PHE A 130 -2.21 -11.08 -6.66
CA PHE A 130 -3.05 -12.27 -6.60
C PHE A 130 -2.43 -13.37 -5.74
N GLY A 131 -1.15 -13.69 -5.95
CA GLY A 131 -0.42 -14.65 -5.10
C GLY A 131 -0.42 -14.25 -3.63
N GLY A 132 -0.29 -12.94 -3.33
CA GLY A 132 -0.43 -12.39 -1.99
C GLY A 132 -1.81 -12.64 -1.38
N LYS A 133 -2.88 -12.55 -2.17
CA LYS A 133 -4.26 -12.84 -1.73
C LYS A 133 -4.51 -14.32 -1.52
N LEU A 134 -4.00 -15.19 -2.39
CA LEU A 134 -4.05 -16.65 -2.17
C LEU A 134 -3.34 -17.05 -0.88
N LYS A 135 -2.16 -16.48 -0.62
CA LYS A 135 -1.45 -16.68 0.65
C LYS A 135 -2.26 -16.19 1.84
N ALA A 136 -2.81 -14.98 1.78
CA ALA A 136 -3.65 -14.44 2.86
C ALA A 136 -4.87 -15.31 3.11
N LEU A 137 -5.58 -15.72 2.06
CA LEU A 137 -6.71 -16.63 2.13
C LEU A 137 -6.34 -17.93 2.84
N ALA A 138 -5.23 -18.55 2.46
CA ALA A 138 -4.77 -19.80 3.07
C ALA A 138 -4.39 -19.67 4.56
N VAL A 139 -3.89 -18.50 4.97
CA VAL A 139 -3.40 -18.27 6.34
C VAL A 139 -4.51 -17.82 7.29
N ARG A 140 -5.39 -16.92 6.86
CA ARG A 140 -6.39 -16.27 7.73
C ARG A 140 -7.85 -16.44 7.29
N GLY A 141 -8.11 -16.80 6.03
CA GLY A 141 -9.48 -17.14 5.60
C GLY A 141 -10.49 -15.99 5.62
N GLU A 142 -10.08 -14.71 5.52
CA GLU A 142 -11.02 -13.59 5.60
C GLU A 142 -11.90 -13.49 4.33
N PRO A 143 -13.20 -13.11 4.43
CA PRO A 143 -14.10 -13.01 3.28
C PRO A 143 -13.59 -12.10 2.15
N ARG A 144 -12.88 -11.01 2.49
CA ARG A 144 -12.27 -10.12 1.50
C ARG A 144 -11.16 -10.78 0.68
N ASP A 145 -10.46 -11.76 1.25
CA ASP A 145 -9.41 -12.50 0.53
C ASP A 145 -10.04 -13.49 -0.45
N VAL A 146 -11.18 -14.10 -0.11
CA VAL A 146 -11.97 -14.92 -1.05
C VAL A 146 -12.48 -14.06 -2.21
N PHE A 147 -13.06 -12.90 -1.90
CA PHE A 147 -13.58 -11.98 -2.90
C PHE A 147 -12.48 -11.53 -3.87
N ASP A 148 -11.36 -11.04 -3.34
CA ASP A 148 -10.24 -10.57 -4.15
C ASP A 148 -9.60 -11.70 -4.98
N ALA A 149 -9.48 -12.91 -4.42
CA ALA A 149 -8.95 -14.06 -5.15
C ALA A 149 -9.88 -14.51 -6.29
N ALA A 150 -11.20 -14.52 -6.06
CA ALA A 150 -12.17 -14.85 -7.10
C ALA A 150 -12.18 -13.80 -8.22
N LEU A 151 -12.06 -12.52 -7.85
CA LEU A 151 -12.03 -11.41 -8.79
C LEU A 151 -10.79 -11.41 -9.69
N LEU A 152 -9.64 -11.82 -9.16
CA LEU A 152 -8.38 -11.89 -9.89
C LEU A 152 -8.13 -13.24 -10.58
N SER A 153 -8.98 -14.24 -10.36
CA SER A 153 -8.80 -15.55 -10.97
C SER A 153 -8.92 -15.45 -12.49
N PRO A 154 -7.97 -15.97 -13.27
CA PRO A 154 -8.18 -16.16 -14.69
C PRO A 154 -9.37 -17.12 -14.88
N GLY A 155 -10.28 -16.76 -15.78
CA GLY A 155 -11.43 -17.57 -16.18
C GLY A 155 -11.07 -18.73 -17.10
#